data_AF-A0A8T5TZS3-F1
#
_entry.id   AF-A0A8T5TZS3-F1
#
_cell.length_a   1.000
_cell.length_b   1.000
_cell.length_c   1.000
_cell.angle_alpha   90.00
_cell.angle_beta   90.00
_cell.angle_gamma   90.00
#
_symmetry.space_group_name_H-M   'P 1'
#
loop_
_entity.id
_entity.type
_entity.pdbx_description
1 polymer ?
#
loop_
_entity_poly.entity_id
_entity_poly.type
_entity_poly.pdbx_seq_one_letter_code
_entity_poly.pdbx_strand_id
1 'polypeptide(L)'
;ELITPEIFIERNKDKRDKIWYHALYYLIYEAEDNLASKILLYEMLKEVTSKSPIDPIPENQFYFGLGYILRLSLNDKQVIKYIKGGKFKVNVGIVGMRDLLEELGEPISRRPILKDDEKKKMYEEFLNDDFFDQI
;
A
#
# COMPACT_ATOMS: atom_id res chain seq x y z
N GLU A 1 -23.51 -7.49 -6.76
CA GLU A 1 -23.34 -8.57 -5.78
C GLU A 1 -23.22 -7.93 -4.41
N LEU A 2 -24.03 -8.36 -3.44
CA LEU A 2 -23.97 -7.86 -2.08
C LEU A 2 -22.71 -8.42 -1.41
N ILE A 3 -21.81 -7.54 -0.96
CA ILE A 3 -20.61 -7.93 -0.23
C ILE A 3 -20.89 -7.80 1.26
N THR A 4 -21.14 -8.92 1.93
CA THR A 4 -21.27 -8.97 3.39
C THR A 4 -19.89 -8.90 4.07
N PRO A 5 -19.82 -8.63 5.39
CA PRO A 5 -18.58 -8.73 6.18
C PRO A 5 -17.77 -10.01 5.93
N GLU A 6 -18.42 -11.16 5.96
CA GLU A 6 -17.78 -12.48 5.83
C GLU A 6 -17.21 -12.65 4.42
N ILE A 7 -17.98 -12.24 3.40
CA ILE A 7 -17.52 -12.24 2.01
C ILE A 7 -16.37 -11.25 1.82
N PHE A 8 -16.41 -10.09 2.49
CA PHE A 8 -15.35 -9.10 2.43
C PHE A 8 -14.04 -9.68 2.99
N ILE A 9 -14.09 -10.33 4.16
CA ILE A 9 -12.92 -10.97 4.77
C ILE A 9 -12.38 -12.07 3.86
N GLU A 10 -13.23 -13.00 3.44
CA GLU A 10 -12.83 -14.15 2.63
C GLU A 10 -12.18 -13.73 1.32
N ARG A 11 -12.67 -12.65 0.68
CA ARG A 11 -12.12 -12.12 -0.57
C ARG A 11 -10.80 -11.37 -0.41
N ASN A 12 -10.43 -10.96 0.80
CA ASN A 12 -9.30 -10.03 1.01
C ASN A 12 -8.21 -10.58 1.93
N LYS A 13 -8.38 -11.77 2.52
CA LYS A 13 -7.40 -12.40 3.44
C LYS A 13 -5.99 -12.56 2.85
N ASP A 14 -5.87 -12.78 1.55
CA ASP A 14 -4.60 -12.98 0.84
C ASP A 14 -4.07 -11.70 0.17
N LYS A 15 -4.76 -10.57 0.31
CA LYS A 15 -4.45 -9.30 -0.38
C LYS A 15 -3.76 -8.27 0.51
N ARG A 16 -3.26 -8.69 1.67
CA ARG A 16 -2.59 -7.81 2.64
C ARG A 16 -1.30 -7.17 2.12
N ASP A 17 -0.74 -7.70 1.03
CA ASP A 17 0.41 -7.14 0.33
C ASP A 17 0.06 -6.07 -0.71
N LYS A 18 -1.23 -5.84 -0.98
CA LYS A 18 -1.66 -4.95 -2.07
C LYS A 18 -1.62 -3.50 -1.64
N ILE A 19 -1.23 -2.63 -2.56
CA ILE A 19 -1.16 -1.17 -2.37
C ILE A 19 -2.47 -0.60 -1.83
N TRP A 20 -3.60 -1.02 -2.40
CA TRP A 20 -4.91 -0.58 -1.94
C TRP A 20 -5.21 -0.98 -0.49
N TYR A 21 -4.69 -2.12 -0.02
CA TYR A 21 -4.88 -2.62 1.33
C TYR A 21 -4.08 -1.79 2.33
N HIS A 22 -2.80 -1.54 2.00
CA HIS A 22 -1.94 -0.61 2.74
C HIS A 22 -2.60 0.78 2.85
N ALA A 23 -3.16 1.29 1.75
CA ALA A 23 -3.86 2.57 1.73
C ALA A 23 -5.17 2.57 2.54
N LEU A 24 -5.96 1.48 2.50
CA LEU A 24 -7.16 1.36 3.31
C LEU A 24 -6.81 1.35 4.80
N TYR A 25 -5.77 0.61 5.18
CA TYR A 25 -5.30 0.54 6.55
C TYR A 25 -4.84 1.90 7.05
N TYR A 26 -3.99 2.60 6.28
CA TYR A 26 -3.57 3.97 6.57
C TYR A 26 -4.76 4.91 6.76
N LEU A 27 -5.76 4.86 5.87
CA LEU A 27 -6.95 5.70 5.97
C LEU A 27 -7.76 5.46 7.26
N ILE A 28 -7.75 4.25 7.80
CA ILE A 28 -8.55 3.88 8.97
C ILE A 28 -7.83 4.19 10.30
N TYR A 29 -6.52 3.99 10.32
CA TYR A 29 -5.72 4.05 11.55
C TYR A 29 -4.85 5.31 11.67
N GLU A 30 -4.38 5.88 10.57
CA GLU A 30 -3.38 6.94 10.59
C GLU A 30 -3.86 8.27 10.02
N ALA A 31 -4.73 8.25 9.01
CA ALA A 31 -5.20 9.46 8.36
C ALA A 31 -6.17 10.26 9.25
N GLU A 32 -5.88 11.55 9.41
CA GLU A 32 -6.81 12.50 10.02
C GLU A 32 -8.14 12.52 9.25
N ASP A 33 -9.26 12.55 9.98
CA ASP A 33 -10.62 12.48 9.45
C ASP A 33 -10.90 11.31 8.48
N ASN A 34 -10.08 10.24 8.56
CA ASN A 34 -10.09 9.11 7.64
C ASN A 34 -10.02 9.54 6.15
N LEU A 35 -9.18 10.54 5.89
CA LEU A 35 -9.07 11.24 4.63
C LEU A 35 -7.61 11.43 4.22
N ALA A 36 -7.25 11.06 2.99
CA ALA A 36 -5.92 11.33 2.46
C ALA A 36 -5.95 11.71 0.98
N SER A 37 -5.02 12.56 0.55
CA SER A 37 -4.79 12.82 -0.87
C SER A 37 -4.02 11.67 -1.51
N LYS A 38 -4.16 11.53 -2.82
CA LYS A 38 -3.37 10.58 -3.61
C LYS A 38 -1.85 10.73 -3.41
N ILE A 39 -1.38 11.98 -3.33
CA ILE A 39 0.03 12.34 -3.12
C ILE A 39 0.47 11.92 -1.72
N LEU A 40 -0.33 12.23 -0.68
CA LEU A 40 0.00 11.84 0.69
C LEU A 40 0.12 10.33 0.83
N LEU A 41 -0.83 9.58 0.26
CA LEU A 41 -0.77 8.11 0.28
C LEU A 41 0.51 7.59 -0.39
N TYR A 42 0.95 8.20 -1.48
CA TYR A 42 2.20 7.82 -2.13
C TYR A 42 3.40 8.10 -1.22
N GLU A 43 3.52 9.31 -0.67
CA GLU A 43 4.64 9.65 0.21
C GLU A 43 4.75 8.73 1.42
N MET A 44 3.62 8.35 2.01
CA MET A 44 3.60 7.49 3.20
C MET A 44 3.86 6.02 2.89
N LEU A 45 3.50 5.54 1.68
CA LEU A 45 3.45 4.10 1.40
C LEU A 45 4.41 3.64 0.30
N LYS A 46 5.08 4.55 -0.42
CA LYS A 46 5.95 4.19 -1.56
C LYS A 46 7.09 3.24 -1.19
N GLU A 47 7.63 3.37 0.01
CA GLU A 47 8.72 2.54 0.50
C GLU A 47 8.25 1.13 0.86
N VAL A 48 7.18 1.02 1.66
CA VAL A 48 6.68 -0.26 2.17
C VAL A 48 5.96 -1.11 1.12
N THR A 49 5.46 -0.45 0.07
CA THR A 49 4.81 -1.13 -1.07
C THR A 49 5.77 -1.45 -2.21
N SER A 50 7.04 -1.04 -2.11
CA SER A 50 8.05 -1.37 -3.11
C SER A 50 8.43 -2.84 -3.11
N LYS A 51 8.77 -3.33 -4.30
CA LYS A 51 9.43 -4.64 -4.49
C LYS A 51 10.94 -4.51 -4.59
N SER A 52 11.46 -3.29 -4.70
CA SER A 52 12.90 -3.02 -4.63
C SER A 52 13.30 -2.84 -3.17
N PRO A 53 14.42 -3.42 -2.72
CA PRO A 53 14.95 -3.18 -1.39
C PRO A 53 15.47 -1.74 -1.21
N ILE A 54 15.79 -1.04 -2.31
CA ILE A 54 16.47 0.25 -2.29
C ILE A 54 15.54 1.35 -2.78
N ASP A 55 14.86 1.13 -3.91
CA ASP A 55 14.05 2.16 -4.55
C ASP A 55 12.59 2.11 -4.05
N PRO A 56 11.94 3.28 -3.86
CA PRO A 56 10.49 3.32 -3.73
C PRO A 56 9.81 2.81 -5.00
N ILE A 57 8.57 2.36 -4.87
CA ILE A 57 7.76 2.03 -6.05
C ILE A 57 7.57 3.28 -6.93
N PRO A 58 7.62 3.17 -8.27
CA PRO A 58 7.30 4.29 -9.14
C PRO A 58 5.86 4.81 -8.94
N GLU A 59 5.70 6.12 -8.98
CA GLU A 59 4.44 6.80 -8.69
C GLU A 59 3.26 6.30 -9.55
N ASN A 60 3.48 6.14 -10.86
CA ASN A 60 2.48 5.62 -11.79
C ASN A 60 2.02 4.19 -11.43
N GLN A 61 2.94 3.33 -10.99
CA GLN A 61 2.62 1.97 -10.56
C GLN A 61 1.86 1.98 -9.24
N PHE A 62 2.26 2.83 -8.30
CA PHE A 62 1.52 3.03 -7.05
C PHE A 62 0.07 3.43 -7.32
N TYR A 63 -0.11 4.43 -8.18
CA TYR A 63 -1.42 4.94 -8.55
C TYR A 63 -2.30 3.91 -9.26
N PHE A 64 -1.70 3.08 -10.11
CA PHE A 64 -2.41 1.97 -10.72
C PHE A 64 -2.89 0.96 -9.66
N GLY A 65 -2.01 0.55 -8.75
CA GLY A 65 -2.35 -0.39 -7.67
C GLY A 65 -3.35 0.16 -6.65
N LEU A 66 -3.34 1.48 -6.43
CA LEU A 66 -4.29 2.18 -5.55
C LEU A 66 -5.72 2.15 -6.11
N GLY A 67 -5.89 2.15 -7.44
CA GLY A 67 -7.20 2.28 -8.08
C GLY A 67 -8.23 1.22 -7.68
N TYR A 68 -7.78 0.03 -7.26
CA TYR A 68 -8.69 -1.02 -6.77
C TYR A 68 -9.47 -0.62 -5.52
N ILE A 69 -8.93 0.30 -4.70
CA ILE A 69 -9.58 0.76 -3.46
C ILE A 69 -10.98 1.36 -3.73
N LEU A 70 -11.18 1.95 -4.90
CA LEU A 70 -12.44 2.58 -5.32
C LEU A 70 -13.52 1.56 -5.71
N ARG A 71 -13.14 0.29 -5.89
CA ARG A 71 -14.05 -0.80 -6.23
C ARG A 71 -14.51 -1.60 -5.02
N LEU A 72 -13.95 -1.31 -3.84
CA LEU A 72 -14.34 -1.98 -2.61
C LEU A 72 -15.75 -1.58 -2.21
N SER A 73 -16.58 -2.58 -1.94
CA SER A 73 -17.92 -2.40 -1.41
C SER A 73 -18.14 -3.28 -0.18
N LEU A 74 -19.02 -2.81 0.70
CA LEU A 74 -19.48 -3.50 1.90
C LEU A 74 -20.95 -3.12 2.13
N ASN A 75 -21.83 -4.10 2.25
CA ASN A 75 -23.28 -3.93 2.44
C ASN A 75 -23.89 -2.89 1.48
N ASP A 76 -23.62 -3.06 0.18
CA ASP A 76 -24.05 -2.18 -0.93
C ASP A 76 -23.55 -0.73 -0.89
N LYS A 77 -22.60 -0.42 -0.01
CA LYS A 77 -21.93 0.89 0.04
C LYS A 77 -20.50 0.76 -0.44
N GLN A 78 -20.02 1.77 -1.17
CA GLN A 78 -18.60 1.89 -1.44
C GLN A 78 -17.85 2.20 -0.14
N VAL A 79 -16.78 1.45 0.11
CA VAL A 79 -15.92 1.61 1.30
C VAL A 79 -15.22 2.97 1.26
N ILE A 80 -14.70 3.35 0.09
CA ILE A 80 -14.00 4.61 -0.13
C ILE A 80 -14.75 5.45 -1.15
N LYS A 81 -14.88 6.74 -0.86
CA LYS A 81 -15.35 7.76 -1.80
C LYS A 81 -14.18 8.62 -2.27
N TYR A 82 -14.07 8.82 -3.58
CA TYR A 82 -13.16 9.82 -4.14
C TYR A 82 -13.87 11.17 -4.19
N ILE A 83 -13.30 12.17 -3.51
CA ILE A 83 -13.89 13.51 -3.41
C ILE A 83 -13.08 14.54 -4.20
N LYS A 84 -13.70 15.70 -4.42
CA LYS A 84 -13.08 16.85 -5.12
C LYS A 84 -11.74 17.21 -4.47
N GLY A 85 -10.73 17.51 -5.29
CA GLY A 85 -9.36 17.76 -4.84
C GLY A 85 -8.48 16.50 -4.74
N GLY A 86 -8.96 15.36 -5.25
CA GLY A 86 -8.15 14.15 -5.40
C GLY A 86 -7.90 13.39 -4.11
N LYS A 87 -8.89 13.42 -3.21
CA LYS A 87 -8.80 12.80 -1.88
C LYS A 87 -9.69 11.57 -1.77
N PHE A 88 -9.22 10.59 -1.03
CA PHE A 88 -9.92 9.37 -0.66
C PHE A 88 -10.47 9.56 0.74
N LYS A 89 -11.76 9.28 0.92
CA LYS A 89 -12.44 9.35 2.22
C LYS A 89 -13.12 8.03 2.51
N VAL A 90 -13.01 7.53 3.74
CA VAL A 90 -13.81 6.39 4.19
C VAL A 90 -15.30 6.77 4.22
N ASN A 91 -16.14 5.90 3.69
CA ASN A 91 -17.57 6.14 3.44
C ASN A 91 -18.47 5.08 4.09
N VAL A 92 -17.90 4.26 4.96
CA VAL A 92 -18.58 3.27 5.81
C VAL A 92 -18.28 3.57 7.28
N GLY A 93 -19.00 2.92 8.20
CA GLY A 93 -18.75 3.09 9.63
C GLY A 93 -17.33 2.65 10.00
N ILE A 94 -16.57 3.54 10.64
CA ILE A 94 -15.16 3.31 10.98
C ILE A 94 -14.98 2.13 11.92
N VAL A 95 -15.82 2.01 12.95
CA VAL A 95 -15.75 0.91 13.93
C VAL A 95 -15.87 -0.44 13.24
N GLY A 96 -16.94 -0.64 12.44
CA GLY A 96 -17.10 -1.90 11.71
C GLY A 96 -15.99 -2.18 10.70
N MET A 97 -15.39 -1.16 10.08
CA MET A 97 -14.23 -1.37 9.20
C MET A 97 -12.98 -1.75 9.99
N ARG A 98 -12.79 -1.23 11.20
CA ARG A 98 -11.68 -1.63 12.08
C ARG A 98 -11.80 -3.10 12.46
N ASP A 99 -12.98 -3.55 12.89
CA ASP A 99 -13.22 -4.96 13.26
C ASP A 99 -12.83 -5.91 12.12
N LEU A 100 -13.21 -5.59 10.88
CA LEU A 100 -12.84 -6.39 9.70
C LEU A 100 -11.34 -6.38 9.41
N LEU A 101 -10.67 -5.23 9.59
CA LEU A 101 -9.23 -5.12 9.38
C LEU A 101 -8.43 -5.80 10.49
N GLU A 102 -8.94 -5.83 11.71
CA GLU A 102 -8.37 -6.60 12.82
C GLU A 102 -8.43 -8.10 12.53
N GLU A 103 -9.56 -8.59 12.00
CA GLU A 103 -9.71 -9.99 11.61
C GLU A 103 -8.82 -10.38 10.42
N LEU A 104 -8.70 -9.50 9.42
CA LEU A 104 -7.79 -9.70 8.29
C LEU A 104 -6.32 -9.62 8.73
N GLY A 105 -6.00 -8.68 9.62
CA GLY A 105 -4.66 -8.38 10.11
C GLY A 105 -3.93 -7.29 9.33
N GLU A 106 -2.74 -6.94 9.84
CA GLU A 106 -1.94 -5.82 9.34
C GLU A 106 -1.46 -5.98 7.89
N PRO A 107 -1.17 -4.88 7.18
CA PRO A 107 -0.57 -4.93 5.86
C PRO A 107 0.80 -5.62 5.88
N ILE A 108 1.09 -6.40 4.85
CA ILE A 108 2.35 -7.14 4.71
C ILE A 108 3.22 -6.43 3.67
N SER A 109 4.41 -5.98 4.05
CA SER A 109 5.41 -5.54 3.08
C SER A 109 6.11 -6.75 2.47
N ARG A 110 6.24 -6.75 1.13
CA ARG A 110 7.06 -7.72 0.39
C ARG A 110 8.41 -7.15 -0.02
N ARG A 111 8.79 -5.98 0.51
CA ARG A 111 10.08 -5.37 0.24
C ARG A 111 11.18 -6.32 0.72
N PRO A 112 12.15 -6.69 -0.15
CA PRO A 112 13.28 -7.48 0.29
C PRO A 112 14.10 -6.71 1.33
N ILE A 113 14.59 -7.43 2.35
CA ILE A 113 15.49 -6.87 3.35
C ILE A 113 16.91 -7.23 2.93
N LEU A 114 17.67 -6.23 2.47
CA LEU A 114 19.09 -6.41 2.14
C LEU A 114 19.89 -6.66 3.42
N LYS A 115 20.60 -7.79 3.47
CA LYS A 115 21.59 -8.04 4.53
C LYS A 115 22.84 -7.18 4.30
N ASP A 116 23.57 -6.88 5.36
CA ASP A 116 24.73 -5.99 5.26
C ASP A 116 25.84 -6.53 4.35
N ASP A 117 26.02 -7.85 4.30
CA ASP A 117 26.96 -8.50 3.38
C ASP A 117 26.57 -8.31 1.91
N GLU A 118 25.27 -8.35 1.60
CA GLU A 118 24.75 -8.12 0.24
C GLU A 118 24.94 -6.66 -0.17
N LYS A 119 24.70 -5.71 0.74
CA LYS A 119 24.96 -4.29 0.50
C LYS A 119 26.44 -4.03 0.22
N LYS A 120 27.32 -4.63 1.01
CA LYS A 120 28.78 -4.48 0.84
C LYS A 120 29.21 -5.00 -0.52
N LYS A 121 28.72 -6.17 -0.92
CA LYS A 121 28.99 -6.75 -2.24
C LYS A 121 28.50 -5.87 -3.39
N MET A 122 27.28 -5.34 -3.31
CA MET A 122 26.75 -4.40 -4.32
C MET A 122 27.60 -3.13 -4.45
N TYR A 123 28.13 -2.63 -3.33
CA TYR A 123 29.02 -1.47 -3.32
C TYR A 123 30.38 -1.78 -3.96
N GLU A 124 30.96 -2.94 -3.65
CA GLU A 124 32.21 -3.41 -4.26
C GLU A 124 32.07 -3.63 -5.77
N GLU A 125 30.97 -4.24 -6.23
CA GLU A 125 30.67 -4.43 -7.66
C GLU A 125 30.53 -3.09 -8.38
N PHE A 126 29.77 -2.14 -7.82
CA PHE A 126 29.62 -0.78 -8.40
C PHE A 126 30.96 -0.06 -8.55
N LEU A 127 31.85 -0.14 -7.55
CA LEU A 127 33.16 0.48 -7.62
C LEU A 127 34.10 -0.20 -8.62
N ASN A 128 33.94 -1.50 -8.85
CA ASN A 128 34.78 -2.26 -9.77
C ASN A 128 34.35 -2.13 -11.24
N ASP A 129 33.08 -1.87 -11.52
CA ASP A 129 32.56 -1.80 -12.90
C ASP A 129 32.87 -0.46 -13.62
N ASP A 130 33.15 0.64 -12.91
CA ASP A 130 33.28 1.98 -13.54
C ASP A 130 34.60 2.74 -13.24
N PHE A 131 35.50 2.24 -12.39
CA PHE A 131 36.72 3.00 -12.03
C PHE A 131 38.02 2.58 -12.72
N PHE A 132 38.10 1.41 -13.37
CA PHE A 132 39.37 0.90 -13.94
C PHE A 132 39.42 0.84 -15.47
N ASP A 133 38.37 1.23 -16.19
CA ASP A 133 38.36 1.24 -17.65
C ASP A 133 38.99 2.49 -18.30
N GLN A 134 39.66 3.37 -17.54
CA GLN A 134 40.37 4.55 -18.06
C GLN A 134 41.72 4.86 -17.38
N ILE A 135 42.58 3.87 -17.14
CA ILE A 135 44.03 4.13 -16.91
C ILE A 135 44.88 3.27 -17.84
#